data_AF-V9F9M0-F1
#
_entry.id   AF-V9F9M0-F1
#
_cell.length_a   1.000
_cell.length_b   1.000
_cell.length_c   1.000
_cell.angle_alpha   90.00
_cell.angle_beta   90.00
_cell.angle_gamma   90.00
#
_symmetry.space_group_name_H-M   'P 1'
#
loop_
_entity.id
_entity.type
_entity.pdbx_description
1 polymer ?
#
loop_
_entity_poly.entity_id
_entity_poly.type
_entity_poly.pdbx_seq_one_letter_code
_entity_poly.pdbx_strand_id
1 'polypeptide(L)'
;MLTTSSTQRPATLTNRQVANFYFRPCCDQYDEVILEYFRCRCGAVRKRAPGLGYTNLMQHIRREHPSFAAEMLAATRGETGSLLHYVRNSALNTFGWLEWIVLGNLPLSFCESRLSRRYTNLEPISVETLRGSLESVTRSVERAIAADLPERFGIIFDGWSHASEHFIAVFAWYEVDEAIRCPLLSMAPLVNEETDDLSAATHQAFLRTMLLRDYNKRLEQCVFPVGDNCSVNRRLATLMGVPLVGCASHRLNRAVAAELSEHAEDLDLVQTLMLSYGR
;
A
#
# COMPACT_ATOMS: atom_id res chain seq x y z
N MET A 1 11.99 -36.70 9.73
CA MET A 1 10.66 -36.63 10.34
C MET A 1 9.83 -35.66 9.51
N LEU A 2 8.68 -36.12 9.03
CA LEU A 2 7.83 -35.45 8.06
C LEU A 2 7.27 -34.13 8.61
N THR A 3 7.46 -33.05 7.86
CA THR A 3 6.83 -31.74 8.09
C THR A 3 5.32 -31.88 7.92
N THR A 4 4.58 -31.70 9.01
CA THR A 4 3.13 -31.60 9.00
C THR A 4 2.74 -30.28 8.33
N SER A 5 2.20 -30.37 7.11
CA SER A 5 1.53 -29.27 6.44
C SER A 5 0.38 -28.77 7.31
N SER A 6 0.40 -27.48 7.65
CA SER A 6 -0.73 -26.79 8.27
C SER A 6 -1.96 -26.97 7.40
N THR A 7 -2.92 -27.78 7.84
CA THR A 7 -4.22 -27.95 7.20
C THR A 7 -5.01 -26.65 7.39
N GLN A 8 -4.83 -25.70 6.47
CA GLN A 8 -5.76 -24.58 6.35
C GLN A 8 -7.16 -25.17 6.19
N ARG A 9 -8.07 -24.86 7.13
CA ARG A 9 -9.49 -25.17 6.97
C ARG A 9 -9.95 -24.58 5.63
N PRO A 10 -10.52 -25.37 4.71
CA PRO A 10 -10.99 -24.82 3.45
C PRO A 10 -12.08 -23.78 3.76
N ALA A 11 -11.93 -22.59 3.18
CA ALA A 11 -12.91 -21.53 3.31
C ALA A 11 -14.29 -22.06 2.89
N THR A 12 -15.29 -21.95 3.75
CA THR A 12 -16.67 -22.29 3.42
C THR A 12 -17.17 -21.32 2.36
N LEU A 13 -17.18 -21.76 1.10
CA LEU A 13 -17.67 -20.96 -0.03
C LEU A 13 -19.16 -20.66 0.14
N THR A 14 -19.54 -19.39 0.06
CA THR A 14 -20.95 -18.99 0.10
C THR A 14 -21.65 -19.34 -1.20
N ASN A 15 -22.96 -19.60 -1.15
CA ASN A 15 -23.79 -19.85 -2.35
C ASN A 15 -23.65 -18.75 -3.41
N ARG A 16 -23.44 -17.49 -2.98
CA ARG A 16 -23.21 -16.35 -3.86
C ARG A 16 -21.87 -16.42 -4.59
N GLN A 17 -20.79 -16.78 -3.89
CA GLN A 17 -19.46 -16.93 -4.50
C GLN A 17 -19.45 -18.06 -5.53
N VAL A 18 -20.05 -19.20 -5.18
CA VAL A 18 -20.16 -20.35 -6.09
C VAL A 18 -20.98 -20.00 -7.32
N ALA A 19 -22.15 -19.38 -7.14
CA ALA A 19 -22.97 -18.95 -8.26
C ALA A 19 -22.25 -17.95 -9.16
N ASN A 20 -21.58 -16.94 -8.59
CA ASN A 20 -20.85 -15.94 -9.35
C ASN A 20 -19.67 -16.52 -10.14
N PHE A 21 -19.06 -17.63 -9.67
CA PHE A 21 -17.98 -18.29 -10.41
C PHE A 21 -18.51 -19.00 -11.66
N TYR A 22 -19.64 -19.70 -11.56
CA TYR A 22 -20.19 -20.51 -12.66
C TYR A 22 -21.11 -19.73 -13.59
N PHE A 23 -21.70 -18.63 -13.14
CA PHE A 23 -22.71 -17.90 -13.91
C PHE A 23 -22.26 -16.49 -14.28
N ARG A 24 -22.49 -16.11 -15.53
CA ARG A 24 -22.38 -14.73 -16.02
C ARG A 24 -23.77 -14.18 -16.34
N PRO A 25 -24.03 -12.88 -16.13
CA PRO A 25 -25.27 -12.27 -16.58
C PRO A 25 -25.41 -12.42 -18.09
N CYS A 26 -26.62 -12.68 -18.58
CA CYS A 26 -26.90 -12.61 -20.00
C CYS A 26 -27.01 -11.14 -20.41
N CYS A 27 -26.58 -10.81 -21.61
CA CYS A 27 -26.88 -9.53 -22.23
C CYS A 27 -27.97 -9.69 -23.29
N ASP A 28 -28.72 -8.62 -23.54
CA ASP A 28 -29.65 -8.55 -24.66
C ASP A 28 -28.91 -8.19 -25.95
N GLN A 29 -29.66 -7.88 -27.00
CA GLN A 29 -29.13 -7.54 -28.32
C GLN A 29 -28.39 -6.19 -28.38
N TYR A 30 -28.42 -5.40 -27.30
CA TYR A 30 -27.75 -4.10 -27.16
C TYR A 30 -26.59 -4.17 -26.16
N ASP A 31 -26.14 -5.37 -25.80
CA ASP A 31 -25.16 -5.63 -24.74
C ASP A 31 -25.58 -5.17 -23.33
N GLU A 32 -26.87 -4.88 -23.11
CA GLU A 32 -27.39 -4.52 -21.78
C GLU A 32 -27.63 -5.76 -20.92
N VAL A 33 -27.25 -5.69 -19.64
CA VAL A 33 -27.32 -6.82 -18.72
C VAL A 33 -28.78 -7.14 -18.34
N ILE A 34 -29.22 -8.35 -18.65
CA ILE A 34 -30.52 -8.89 -18.24
C ILE A 34 -30.39 -9.49 -16.83
N LEU A 35 -30.79 -8.73 -15.81
CA LEU A 35 -30.60 -9.04 -14.39
C LEU A 35 -31.20 -10.38 -13.90
N GLU A 36 -32.20 -10.90 -14.62
CA GLU A 36 -32.89 -12.13 -14.24
C GLU A 36 -32.26 -13.39 -14.85
N TYR A 37 -31.49 -13.27 -15.93
CA TYR A 37 -31.00 -14.40 -16.70
C TYR A 37 -29.49 -14.54 -16.61
N PHE A 38 -29.06 -15.75 -16.27
CA PHE A 38 -27.66 -16.07 -16.07
C PHE A 38 -27.26 -17.25 -16.93
N ARG A 39 -26.12 -17.14 -17.62
CA ARG A 39 -25.53 -18.19 -18.42
C ARG A 39 -24.45 -18.90 -17.61
N CYS A 40 -24.62 -20.20 -17.40
CA CYS A 40 -23.62 -21.03 -16.77
C CYS A 40 -22.43 -21.30 -17.70
N ARG A 41 -21.26 -21.63 -17.16
CA ARG A 41 -20.09 -22.11 -17.92
C ARG A 41 -20.39 -23.36 -18.77
N CYS A 42 -21.34 -24.21 -18.36
CA CYS A 42 -21.83 -25.33 -19.18
C CYS A 42 -22.74 -24.90 -20.35
N GLY A 43 -22.98 -23.59 -20.53
CA GLY A 43 -23.82 -23.02 -21.59
C GLY A 43 -25.30 -22.89 -21.21
N ALA A 44 -25.76 -23.53 -20.14
CA ALA A 44 -27.16 -23.49 -19.71
C ALA A 44 -27.58 -22.09 -19.23
N VAL A 45 -28.73 -21.60 -19.70
CA VAL A 45 -29.32 -20.34 -19.24
C VAL A 45 -30.32 -20.62 -18.13
N ARG A 46 -30.22 -19.90 -17.01
CA ARG A 46 -31.09 -20.03 -15.84
C ARG A 46 -31.64 -18.67 -15.43
N LYS A 47 -32.95 -18.62 -15.21
CA LYS A 47 -33.61 -17.48 -14.58
C LYS A 47 -33.41 -17.55 -13.07
N ARG A 48 -33.00 -16.45 -12.43
CA ARG A 48 -32.96 -16.35 -10.96
C ARG A 48 -34.39 -16.16 -10.44
N ALA A 49 -34.87 -17.09 -9.63
CA ALA A 49 -36.23 -17.04 -9.09
C ALA A 49 -36.35 -15.88 -8.07
N PRO A 50 -37.41 -15.05 -8.16
CA PRO A 50 -37.67 -14.01 -7.17
C PRO A 50 -37.78 -14.60 -5.76
N GLY A 51 -37.12 -13.98 -4.77
CA GLY A 51 -37.23 -14.37 -3.35
C GLY A 51 -36.40 -15.58 -2.89
N LEU A 52 -35.79 -16.38 -3.79
CA LEU A 52 -35.03 -17.59 -3.43
C LEU A 52 -33.51 -17.40 -3.33
N GLY A 53 -33.01 -16.18 -3.55
CA GLY A 53 -31.58 -15.87 -3.55
C GLY A 53 -30.81 -16.64 -4.62
N TYR A 54 -29.72 -17.31 -4.23
CA TYR A 54 -28.85 -18.12 -5.12
C TYR A 54 -29.19 -19.62 -5.13
N THR A 55 -30.26 -20.03 -4.43
CA THR A 55 -30.53 -21.45 -4.14
C THR A 55 -30.81 -22.27 -5.40
N ASN A 56 -31.53 -21.71 -6.37
CA ASN A 56 -31.84 -22.39 -7.63
C ASN A 56 -30.61 -22.51 -8.55
N LEU A 57 -29.73 -21.50 -8.58
CA LEU A 57 -28.45 -21.55 -9.28
C LEU A 57 -27.53 -22.60 -8.63
N MET A 58 -27.52 -22.70 -7.30
CA MET A 58 -26.77 -23.73 -6.58
C MET A 58 -27.27 -25.14 -6.85
N GLN A 59 -28.58 -25.35 -7.00
CA GLN A 59 -29.12 -26.65 -7.39
C GLN A 59 -28.61 -27.08 -8.77
N HIS A 60 -28.56 -26.15 -9.72
CA HIS A 60 -27.96 -26.42 -11.03
C HIS A 60 -26.47 -26.76 -10.92
N ILE A 61 -25.70 -25.97 -10.16
CA ILE A 61 -24.25 -26.20 -10.00
C ILE A 61 -23.99 -27.56 -9.34
N ARG A 62 -24.71 -27.91 -8.28
CA ARG A 62 -24.52 -29.22 -7.62
C ARG A 62 -24.84 -30.40 -8.55
N ARG A 63 -25.70 -30.20 -9.56
CA ARG A 63 -26.09 -31.24 -10.50
C ARG A 63 -25.13 -31.35 -11.69
N GLU A 64 -24.79 -30.23 -12.32
CA GLU A 64 -23.98 -30.21 -13.55
C GLU A 64 -22.48 -30.02 -13.27
N HIS A 65 -22.11 -29.56 -12.08
CA HIS A 65 -20.73 -29.31 -11.65
C HIS A 65 -20.49 -29.95 -10.25
N PRO A 66 -20.58 -31.27 -10.11
CA PRO A 66 -20.44 -31.94 -8.80
C PRO A 66 -19.07 -31.70 -8.14
N SER A 67 -18.03 -31.44 -8.94
CA SER A 67 -16.67 -31.09 -8.53
C SER A 67 -16.46 -29.59 -8.26
N PHE A 68 -17.51 -28.78 -8.18
CA PHE A 68 -17.39 -27.32 -8.17
C PHE A 68 -16.45 -26.76 -7.10
N ALA A 69 -16.42 -27.38 -5.92
CA ALA A 69 -15.56 -26.92 -4.82
C ALA A 69 -14.07 -27.11 -5.16
N ALA A 70 -13.70 -28.24 -5.77
CA ALA A 70 -12.33 -28.51 -6.18
C ALA A 70 -11.92 -27.63 -7.36
N GLU A 71 -12.81 -27.45 -8.34
CA GLU A 71 -12.60 -26.55 -9.49
C GLU A 71 -12.38 -25.11 -9.05
N MET A 72 -13.17 -24.60 -8.10
CA MET A 72 -13.00 -23.25 -7.56
C MET A 72 -11.70 -23.09 -6.76
N LEU A 73 -11.26 -24.12 -6.05
CA LEU A 73 -9.99 -24.10 -5.31
C LEU A 73 -8.76 -24.23 -6.23
N ALA A 74 -8.89 -24.94 -7.35
CA ALA A 74 -7.83 -25.16 -8.33
C ALA A 74 -7.71 -24.02 -9.36
N ALA A 75 -8.78 -23.24 -9.56
CA ALA A 75 -8.81 -22.14 -10.52
C ALA A 75 -7.70 -21.12 -10.23
N THR A 76 -6.73 -21.05 -11.13
CA THR A 76 -5.62 -20.09 -11.05
C THR A 76 -6.06 -18.70 -11.53
N ARG A 77 -5.27 -17.66 -11.20
CA ARG A 77 -5.52 -16.26 -11.62
C ARG A 77 -5.76 -16.12 -13.13
N GLY A 78 -5.18 -17.00 -13.96
CA GLY A 78 -5.32 -17.01 -15.42
C GLY A 78 -6.64 -17.59 -15.96
N GLU A 79 -7.26 -18.58 -15.30
CA GLU A 79 -8.49 -19.23 -15.80
C GLU A 79 -9.77 -18.49 -15.41
N THR A 80 -9.74 -17.77 -14.29
CA THR A 80 -10.91 -17.05 -13.79
C THR A 80 -11.01 -15.63 -14.36
N GLY A 81 -9.94 -15.11 -14.97
CA GLY A 81 -9.83 -13.75 -15.51
C GLY A 81 -9.95 -12.63 -14.47
N SER A 82 -10.48 -12.90 -13.27
CA SER A 82 -10.63 -11.93 -12.20
C SER A 82 -10.94 -12.57 -10.84
N LEU A 83 -10.31 -12.04 -9.78
CA LEU A 83 -10.67 -12.33 -8.38
C LEU A 83 -12.04 -11.75 -7.99
N LEU A 84 -12.65 -10.93 -8.84
CA LEU A 84 -13.94 -10.25 -8.59
C LEU A 84 -15.05 -11.21 -8.12
N HIS A 85 -15.05 -12.46 -8.58
CA HIS A 85 -16.08 -13.45 -8.19
C HIS A 85 -15.92 -13.99 -6.75
N TYR A 86 -14.72 -13.88 -6.18
CA TYR A 86 -14.38 -14.36 -4.84
C TYR A 86 -14.46 -13.26 -3.78
N VAL A 87 -14.31 -12.01 -4.21
CA VAL A 87 -14.26 -10.84 -3.33
C VAL A 87 -15.67 -10.28 -3.10
N ARG A 88 -15.96 -9.86 -1.85
CA ARG A 88 -17.24 -9.21 -1.53
C ARG A 88 -17.34 -7.89 -2.30
N ASN A 89 -18.52 -7.58 -2.85
CA ASN A 89 -18.76 -6.28 -3.51
C ASN A 89 -18.35 -5.09 -2.63
N SER A 90 -18.59 -5.15 -1.32
CA SER A 90 -18.19 -4.10 -0.39
C SER A 90 -16.66 -3.90 -0.35
N ALA A 91 -15.88 -4.98 -0.43
CA ALA A 91 -14.42 -4.89 -0.47
C ALA A 91 -13.91 -4.35 -1.81
N LEU A 92 -14.58 -4.69 -2.92
CA LEU A 92 -14.28 -4.10 -4.23
C LEU A 92 -14.60 -2.61 -4.26
N ASN A 93 -15.70 -2.21 -3.64
CA ASN A 93 -16.09 -0.81 -3.54
C ASN A 93 -15.08 0.00 -2.73
N THR A 94 -14.68 -0.50 -1.56
CA THR A 94 -13.64 0.11 -0.74
C THR A 94 -12.30 0.17 -1.48
N PHE A 95 -11.91 -0.91 -2.16
CA PHE A 95 -10.68 -0.92 -2.97
C PHE A 95 -10.71 0.13 -4.07
N GLY A 96 -11.81 0.27 -4.81
CA GLY A 96 -11.95 1.29 -5.85
C GLY A 96 -11.80 2.71 -5.29
N TRP A 97 -12.39 2.99 -4.13
CA TRP A 97 -12.18 4.28 -3.47
C TRP A 97 -10.73 4.49 -3.02
N LEU A 98 -10.08 3.47 -2.44
CA LEU A 98 -8.67 3.55 -2.05
C LEU A 98 -7.75 3.79 -3.25
N GLU A 99 -8.00 3.11 -4.36
CA GLU A 99 -7.24 3.25 -5.60
C GLU A 99 -7.29 4.70 -6.11
N TRP A 100 -8.47 5.30 -6.19
CA TRP A 100 -8.63 6.70 -6.60
C TRP A 100 -7.89 7.66 -5.66
N ILE A 101 -8.00 7.44 -4.35
CA ILE A 101 -7.45 8.35 -3.35
C ILE A 101 -5.92 8.25 -3.31
N VAL A 102 -5.39 7.04 -3.28
CA VAL A 102 -3.96 6.78 -3.14
C VAL A 102 -3.23 7.01 -4.47
N LEU A 103 -3.70 6.40 -5.56
CA LEU A 103 -3.01 6.51 -6.86
C LEU A 103 -3.34 7.81 -7.58
N GLY A 104 -4.53 8.38 -7.35
CA GLY A 104 -4.91 9.69 -7.89
C GLY A 104 -4.42 10.86 -7.04
N ASN A 105 -3.77 10.61 -5.89
CA ASN A 105 -3.34 11.63 -4.95
C ASN A 105 -4.46 12.64 -4.62
N LEU A 106 -5.65 12.12 -4.34
CA LEU A 106 -6.85 12.93 -4.10
C LEU A 106 -7.09 13.12 -2.59
N PRO A 107 -7.68 14.26 -2.17
CA PRO A 107 -8.04 14.47 -0.77
C PRO A 107 -8.99 13.38 -0.26
N LEU A 108 -8.88 12.98 1.02
CA LEU A 108 -9.80 11.99 1.61
C LEU A 108 -11.27 12.38 1.46
N SER A 109 -11.58 13.68 1.54
CA SER A 109 -12.92 14.25 1.35
C SER A 109 -13.51 14.02 -0.06
N PHE A 110 -12.68 13.62 -1.03
CA PHE A 110 -13.13 13.32 -2.38
C PHE A 110 -14.22 12.24 -2.42
N CYS A 111 -14.17 11.23 -1.55
CA CYS A 111 -15.22 10.19 -1.48
C CYS A 111 -16.60 10.71 -1.02
N GLU A 112 -16.64 11.88 -0.39
CA GLU A 112 -17.86 12.56 0.07
C GLU A 112 -18.33 13.69 -0.85
N SER A 113 -17.51 14.07 -1.85
CA SER A 113 -17.87 15.13 -2.79
C SER A 113 -19.13 14.79 -3.58
N ARG A 114 -20.02 15.78 -3.71
CA ARG A 114 -21.27 15.63 -4.49
C ARG A 114 -20.98 15.33 -5.97
N LEU A 115 -19.93 15.92 -6.53
CA LEU A 115 -19.57 15.71 -7.93
C LEU A 115 -18.98 14.31 -8.14
N SER A 116 -18.06 13.86 -7.28
CA SER A 116 -17.47 12.52 -7.42
C SER A 116 -18.53 11.43 -7.31
N ARG A 117 -19.44 11.54 -6.33
CA ARG A 117 -20.57 10.62 -6.14
C ARG A 117 -21.55 10.63 -7.31
N ARG A 118 -21.69 11.75 -8.03
CA ARG A 118 -22.56 11.84 -9.20
C ARG A 118 -22.00 11.09 -10.42
N TYR A 119 -20.68 11.05 -10.57
CA TYR A 119 -20.03 10.54 -11.77
C TYR A 119 -19.32 9.18 -11.59
N THR A 120 -19.32 8.63 -10.37
CA THR A 120 -18.76 7.30 -10.09
C THR A 120 -19.84 6.22 -10.06
N ASN A 121 -19.43 4.98 -10.35
CA ASN A 121 -20.25 3.78 -10.15
C ASN A 121 -20.02 3.13 -8.76
N LEU A 122 -19.14 3.71 -7.94
CA LEU A 122 -18.87 3.23 -6.58
C LEU A 122 -19.99 3.64 -5.61
N GLU A 123 -20.39 2.72 -4.74
CA GLU A 123 -21.31 3.00 -3.64
C GLU A 123 -20.69 4.07 -2.71
N PRO A 124 -21.46 5.08 -2.28
CA PRO A 124 -20.96 6.13 -1.40
C PRO A 124 -20.39 5.58 -0.09
N ILE A 125 -19.22 6.07 0.30
CA ILE A 125 -18.61 5.83 1.62
C ILE A 125 -18.36 7.15 2.35
N SER A 126 -18.17 7.09 3.66
CA SER A 126 -17.70 8.24 4.44
C SER A 126 -16.17 8.30 4.50
N VAL A 127 -15.62 9.48 4.77
CA VAL A 127 -14.20 9.68 5.06
C VAL A 127 -13.76 8.79 6.22
N GLU A 128 -14.60 8.63 7.23
CA GLU A 128 -14.35 7.75 8.39
C GLU A 128 -14.12 6.30 7.96
N THR A 129 -15.01 5.78 7.10
CA THR A 129 -14.92 4.41 6.59
C THR A 129 -13.68 4.22 5.72
N LEU A 130 -13.39 5.21 4.87
CA LEU A 130 -12.19 5.22 4.02
C LEU A 130 -10.92 5.20 4.86
N ARG A 131 -10.83 6.03 5.91
CA ARG A 131 -9.67 6.11 6.79
C ARG A 131 -9.42 4.80 7.54
N GLY A 132 -10.47 4.21 8.13
CA GLY A 132 -10.34 2.91 8.79
C GLY A 132 -9.91 1.80 7.81
N SER A 133 -10.28 1.93 6.53
CA SER A 133 -9.83 1.03 5.47
C SER A 133 -8.36 1.27 5.11
N LEU A 134 -7.92 2.53 4.97
CA LEU A 134 -6.52 2.91 4.76
C LEU A 134 -5.64 2.34 5.87
N GLU A 135 -5.99 2.57 7.14
CA GLU A 135 -5.25 2.04 8.29
C GLU A 135 -5.14 0.51 8.27
N SER A 136 -6.21 -0.17 7.87
CA SER A 136 -6.22 -1.63 7.78
C SER A 136 -5.33 -2.15 6.64
N VAL A 137 -5.30 -1.44 5.51
CA VAL A 137 -4.39 -1.73 4.40
C VAL A 137 -2.95 -1.45 4.81
N THR A 138 -2.66 -0.31 5.44
CA THR A 138 -1.33 0.03 5.98
C THR A 138 -0.82 -1.09 6.90
N ARG A 139 -1.60 -1.52 7.89
CA ARG A 139 -1.23 -2.65 8.76
C ARG A 139 -0.99 -3.96 8.00
N SER A 140 -1.71 -4.18 6.90
CA SER A 140 -1.53 -5.38 6.08
C SER A 140 -0.23 -5.31 5.26
N VAL A 141 0.12 -4.11 4.76
CA VAL A 141 1.38 -3.84 4.05
C VAL A 141 2.57 -3.92 5.02
N GLU A 142 2.47 -3.32 6.20
CA GLU A 142 3.49 -3.41 7.26
C GLU A 142 3.81 -4.87 7.60
N ARG A 143 2.78 -5.71 7.79
CA ARG A 143 2.96 -7.15 8.04
C ARG A 143 3.63 -7.88 6.88
N ALA A 144 3.27 -7.54 5.64
CA ALA A 144 3.89 -8.14 4.47
C ALA A 144 5.37 -7.75 4.39
N ILE A 145 5.69 -6.46 4.57
CA ILE A 145 7.08 -5.97 4.63
C ILE A 145 7.83 -6.66 5.77
N ALA A 146 7.23 -6.79 6.96
CA ALA A 146 7.85 -7.42 8.12
C ALA A 146 8.20 -8.91 7.88
N ALA A 147 7.33 -9.63 7.15
CA ALA A 147 7.56 -11.01 6.76
C ALA A 147 8.69 -11.15 5.72
N ASP A 148 8.78 -10.20 4.79
CA ASP A 148 9.79 -10.19 3.73
C ASP A 148 11.16 -9.64 4.20
N LEU A 149 11.17 -8.82 5.26
CA LEU A 149 12.38 -8.17 5.74
C LEU A 149 13.37 -9.21 6.30
N PRO A 150 14.62 -9.25 5.83
CA PRO A 150 15.61 -10.22 6.31
C PRO A 150 16.14 -9.90 7.72
N GLU A 151 17.03 -10.75 8.24
CA GLU A 151 17.70 -10.52 9.51
C GLU A 151 18.73 -9.38 9.43
N ARG A 152 19.31 -9.13 8.26
CA ARG A 152 20.26 -8.04 8.01
C ARG A 152 19.77 -7.20 6.83
N PHE A 153 19.60 -5.90 7.05
CA PHE A 153 19.11 -4.97 6.04
C PHE A 153 19.78 -3.61 6.22
N GLY A 154 19.78 -2.78 5.18
CA GLY A 154 20.13 -1.36 5.26
C GLY A 154 18.89 -0.51 5.48
N ILE A 155 19.10 0.73 5.93
CA ILE A 155 18.04 1.75 5.93
C ILE A 155 18.47 2.92 5.09
N ILE A 156 17.55 3.49 4.32
CA ILE A 156 17.72 4.78 3.65
C ILE A 156 16.80 5.74 4.37
N PHE A 157 17.32 6.87 4.83
CA PHE A 157 16.52 7.82 5.57
C PHE A 157 16.86 9.25 5.19
N ASP A 158 15.85 10.10 5.28
CA ASP A 158 15.96 11.53 5.02
C ASP A 158 15.15 12.30 6.04
N GLY A 159 15.67 13.45 6.45
CA GLY A 159 15.05 14.33 7.43
C GLY A 159 14.93 15.73 6.86
N TRP A 160 13.73 16.29 6.84
CA TRP A 160 13.49 17.66 6.37
C TRP A 160 12.52 18.39 7.29
N SER A 161 12.61 19.72 7.31
CA SER A 161 11.69 20.55 8.09
C SER A 161 10.73 21.29 7.17
N HIS A 162 9.45 21.31 7.53
CA HIS A 162 8.43 22.08 6.85
C HIS A 162 7.49 22.72 7.87
N ALA A 163 7.24 24.02 7.75
CA ALA A 163 6.28 24.75 8.59
C ALA A 163 6.41 24.46 10.11
N SER A 164 7.64 24.49 10.64
CA SER A 164 8.04 24.20 12.04
C SER A 164 8.03 22.74 12.49
N GLU A 165 7.60 21.81 11.64
CA GLU A 165 7.66 20.38 11.92
C GLU A 165 8.86 19.74 11.22
N HIS A 166 9.56 18.86 11.93
CA HIS A 166 10.62 18.03 11.35
C HIS A 166 10.04 16.66 10.99
N PHE A 167 10.21 16.26 9.75
CA PHE A 167 9.76 14.97 9.23
C PHE A 167 10.94 14.06 8.99
N ILE A 168 10.72 12.77 9.21
CA ILE A 168 11.65 11.72 8.83
C ILE A 168 10.95 10.75 7.88
N ALA A 169 11.61 10.42 6.78
CA ALA A 169 11.25 9.30 5.93
C ALA A 169 12.29 8.20 6.08
N VAL A 170 11.84 6.95 6.19
CA VAL A 170 12.69 5.78 6.37
C VAL A 170 12.23 4.69 5.39
N PHE A 171 13.16 4.21 4.57
CA PHE A 171 13.02 3.06 3.71
C PHE A 171 13.93 1.94 4.21
N ALA A 172 13.51 0.69 4.03
CA ALA A 172 14.43 -0.43 4.12
C ALA A 172 15.18 -0.58 2.80
N TRP A 173 16.35 -1.20 2.84
CA TRP A 173 17.10 -1.62 1.67
C TRP A 173 17.59 -3.05 1.90
N TYR A 174 17.19 -3.98 1.03
CA TYR A 174 17.62 -5.37 1.10
C TYR A 174 17.44 -6.07 -0.24
N GLU A 175 18.00 -7.26 -0.37
CA GLU A 175 17.93 -8.08 -1.58
C GLU A 175 17.17 -9.37 -1.28
N VAL A 176 16.23 -9.72 -2.16
CA VAL A 176 15.48 -10.99 -2.14
C VAL A 176 15.44 -11.53 -3.56
N ASP A 177 15.87 -12.77 -3.76
CA ASP A 177 15.88 -13.43 -5.07
C ASP A 177 16.58 -12.58 -6.16
N GLU A 178 17.76 -12.03 -5.86
CA GLU A 178 18.55 -11.15 -6.74
C GLU A 178 17.87 -9.81 -7.10
N ALA A 179 16.71 -9.52 -6.50
CA ALA A 179 15.98 -8.27 -6.69
C ALA A 179 16.11 -7.37 -5.47
N ILE A 180 16.56 -6.14 -5.69
CA ILE A 180 16.62 -5.10 -4.66
C ILE A 180 15.19 -4.68 -4.29
N ARG A 181 14.92 -4.63 -2.98
CA ARG A 181 13.68 -4.17 -2.37
C ARG A 181 13.95 -2.91 -1.56
N CYS A 182 13.16 -1.87 -1.84
CA CYS A 182 13.23 -0.59 -1.14
C CYS A 182 11.85 -0.11 -0.62
N PRO A 183 11.18 -0.85 0.28
CA PRO A 183 9.88 -0.42 0.78
C PRO A 183 10.01 0.78 1.74
N LEU A 184 9.05 1.70 1.68
CA LEU A 184 8.88 2.76 2.69
C LEU A 184 8.42 2.12 4.00
N LEU A 185 9.16 2.34 5.08
CA LEU A 185 8.83 1.85 6.42
C LEU A 185 8.03 2.88 7.22
N SER A 186 8.40 4.16 7.10
CA SER A 186 7.75 5.23 7.84
C SER A 186 7.99 6.56 7.16
N MET A 187 6.97 7.42 7.20
CA MET A 187 7.07 8.84 6.88
C MET A 187 6.22 9.56 7.93
N ALA A 188 6.89 10.18 8.90
CA ALA A 188 6.21 10.72 10.08
C ALA A 188 6.92 11.99 10.57
N PRO A 189 6.17 12.91 11.20
CA PRO A 189 6.81 13.96 11.99
C PRO A 189 7.57 13.31 13.14
N LEU A 190 8.80 13.76 13.35
CA LEU A 190 9.57 13.50 14.56
C LEU A 190 8.98 14.45 15.62
N VAL A 191 8.08 13.93 16.47
CA VAL A 191 7.31 14.73 17.43
C VAL A 191 8.27 15.55 18.29
N ASN A 192 8.16 16.88 18.24
CA ASN A 192 8.86 17.78 19.15
C ASN A 192 8.18 17.70 20.52
N GLU A 193 8.52 16.72 21.36
CA GLU A 193 8.40 16.97 22.80
C GLU A 193 9.31 18.16 23.14
N GLU A 194 8.99 19.00 24.13
CA GLU A 194 9.77 20.23 24.45
C GLU A 194 11.27 19.97 24.75
N THR A 195 11.65 18.69 24.88
CA THR A 195 13.00 18.18 25.08
C THR A 195 13.64 17.53 23.85
N ASP A 196 12.94 17.38 22.72
CA ASP A 196 13.48 16.74 21.52
C ASP A 196 14.35 17.71 20.72
N ASP A 197 15.65 17.52 20.83
CA ASP A 197 16.70 18.37 20.23
C ASP A 197 17.01 18.01 18.76
N LEU A 198 16.14 17.21 18.12
CA LEU A 198 16.35 16.61 16.80
C LEU A 198 17.71 15.89 16.68
N SER A 199 18.27 15.45 17.80
CA SER A 199 19.61 14.86 17.81
C SER A 199 19.61 13.47 17.20
N ALA A 200 20.82 12.98 16.97
CA ALA A 200 21.05 11.59 16.60
C ALA A 200 20.46 10.59 17.61
N ALA A 201 20.33 10.97 18.89
CA ALA A 201 19.72 10.11 19.91
C ALA A 201 18.21 9.99 19.72
N THR A 202 17.51 11.11 19.45
CA THR A 202 16.08 11.10 19.10
C THR A 202 15.83 10.28 17.85
N HIS A 203 16.63 10.46 16.80
CA HIS A 203 16.53 9.65 15.57
C HIS A 203 16.73 8.16 15.86
N GLN A 204 17.71 7.81 16.70
CA GLN A 204 17.95 6.42 17.10
C GLN A 204 16.77 5.83 17.88
N ALA A 205 16.19 6.59 18.81
CA ALA A 205 15.04 6.18 19.61
C ALA A 205 13.79 5.97 18.74
N PHE A 206 13.55 6.88 17.80
CA PHE A 206 12.48 6.76 16.80
C PHE A 206 12.65 5.48 15.97
N LEU A 207 13.82 5.27 15.36
CA LEU A 207 14.10 4.10 14.54
C LEU A 207 13.93 2.80 15.33
N ARG A 208 14.47 2.74 16.56
CA ARG A 208 14.35 1.57 17.42
C ARG A 208 12.89 1.26 17.76
N THR A 209 12.10 2.28 18.09
CA THR A 209 10.69 2.12 18.46
C THR A 209 9.85 1.68 17.28
N MET A 210 9.98 2.37 16.14
CA MET A 210 9.23 2.08 14.91
C MET A 210 9.55 0.67 14.38
N LEU A 211 10.84 0.31 14.26
CA LEU A 211 11.25 -1.01 13.76
C LEU A 211 10.74 -2.15 14.64
N LEU A 212 10.78 -1.98 15.96
CA LEU A 212 10.31 -3.01 16.89
C LEU A 212 8.78 -3.13 16.87
N ARG A 213 8.06 -2.00 16.94
CA ARG A 213 6.60 -1.96 17.01
C ARG A 213 5.95 -2.47 15.72
N ASP A 214 6.42 -2.00 14.58
CA ASP A 214 5.70 -2.17 13.30
C ASP A 214 6.24 -3.37 12.50
N TYR A 215 7.52 -3.69 12.66
CA TYR A 215 8.20 -4.72 11.85
C TYR A 215 8.80 -5.87 12.67
N ASN A 216 8.73 -5.81 14.01
CA ASN A 216 9.38 -6.76 14.91
C ASN A 216 10.88 -6.93 14.62
N LYS A 217 11.56 -5.81 14.34
CA LYS A 217 13.00 -5.75 14.06
C LYS A 217 13.74 -4.90 15.09
N ARG A 218 14.96 -5.33 15.40
CA ARG A 218 15.87 -4.58 16.26
C ARG A 218 16.73 -3.65 15.42
N LEU A 219 17.09 -2.50 15.96
CA LEU A 219 17.95 -1.54 15.24
C LEU A 219 19.32 -2.14 14.90
N GLU A 220 19.81 -3.06 15.73
CA GLU A 220 21.10 -3.74 15.58
C GLU A 220 21.13 -4.70 14.37
N GLN A 221 19.97 -4.97 13.76
CA GLN A 221 19.85 -5.71 12.50
C GLN A 221 20.11 -4.83 11.27
N CYS A 222 20.13 -3.51 11.45
CA CYS A 222 20.51 -2.57 10.42
C CYS A 222 22.03 -2.55 10.26
N VAL A 223 22.54 -2.89 9.07
CA VAL A 223 23.99 -3.01 8.80
C VAL A 223 24.62 -1.73 8.25
N PHE A 224 23.82 -0.82 7.70
CA PHE A 224 24.24 0.53 7.31
C PHE A 224 23.02 1.45 7.16
N PRO A 225 23.14 2.71 7.59
CA PRO A 225 22.25 3.77 7.16
C PRO A 225 22.78 4.46 5.90
N VAL A 226 21.87 4.90 5.02
CA VAL A 226 22.12 5.79 3.89
C VAL A 226 21.43 7.12 4.17
N GLY A 227 22.18 8.21 4.11
CA GLY A 227 21.66 9.55 4.37
C GLY A 227 22.68 10.62 3.98
N ASP A 228 22.32 11.89 4.13
CA ASP A 228 23.31 12.96 3.95
C ASP A 228 24.44 12.87 5.00
N ASN A 229 25.57 13.53 4.73
CA ASN A 229 26.74 13.48 5.62
C ASN A 229 26.68 14.55 6.72
N CYS A 230 25.49 15.00 7.12
CA CYS A 230 25.35 15.97 8.20
C CYS A 230 25.88 15.42 9.54
N SER A 231 26.13 16.29 10.51
CA SER A 231 26.65 15.90 11.83
C SER A 231 25.72 14.91 12.56
N VAL A 232 24.40 15.12 12.44
CA VAL A 232 23.36 14.27 13.06
C VAL A 232 23.44 12.85 12.49
N ASN A 233 23.45 12.70 11.16
CA ASN A 233 23.49 11.40 10.50
C ASN A 233 24.80 10.64 10.73
N ARG A 234 25.93 11.36 10.74
CA ARG A 234 27.22 10.79 11.13
C ARG A 234 27.19 10.29 12.57
N ARG A 235 26.65 11.08 13.49
CA ARG A 235 26.52 10.69 14.90
C ARG A 235 25.56 9.51 15.09
N LEU A 236 24.46 9.47 14.34
CA LEU A 236 23.50 8.36 14.37
C LEU A 236 24.19 7.05 13.95
N ALA A 237 24.95 7.05 12.85
CA ALA A 237 25.71 5.89 12.42
C ALA A 237 26.74 5.45 13.47
N THR A 238 27.43 6.39 14.13
CA THR A 238 28.30 6.09 15.29
C THR A 238 27.53 5.43 16.43
N LEU A 239 26.34 5.94 16.79
CA LEU A 239 25.50 5.37 17.84
C LEU A 239 24.96 3.98 17.51
N MET A 240 24.73 3.70 16.22
CA MET A 240 24.33 2.38 15.73
C MET A 240 25.52 1.41 15.59
N GLY A 241 26.76 1.92 15.59
CA GLY A 241 27.97 1.10 15.44
C GLY A 241 28.20 0.58 14.02
N VAL A 242 27.67 1.26 13.00
CA VAL A 242 27.70 0.83 11.58
C VAL A 242 28.16 1.95 10.65
N PRO A 243 28.70 1.64 9.45
CA PRO A 243 29.15 2.67 8.51
C PRO A 243 27.97 3.45 7.89
N LEU A 244 28.11 4.77 7.82
CA LEU A 244 27.20 5.63 7.05
C LEU A 244 27.57 5.60 5.56
N VAL A 245 26.60 5.34 4.70
CA VAL A 245 26.73 5.52 3.25
C VAL A 245 26.22 6.91 2.89
N GLY A 246 27.14 7.78 2.49
CA GLY A 246 26.82 9.19 2.20
C GLY A 246 26.03 9.39 0.90
N CYS A 247 24.97 10.20 0.99
CA CYS A 247 24.12 10.57 -0.14
C CYS A 247 24.92 11.24 -1.28
N ALA A 248 24.82 10.68 -2.48
CA ALA A 248 25.48 11.22 -3.67
C ALA A 248 24.91 12.59 -4.08
N SER A 249 23.58 12.76 -4.00
CA SER A 249 22.91 14.03 -4.31
C SER A 249 23.38 15.16 -3.40
N HIS A 250 23.54 14.88 -2.10
CA HIS A 250 24.08 15.88 -1.17
C HIS A 250 25.54 16.22 -1.47
N ARG A 251 26.36 15.23 -1.87
CA ARG A 251 27.75 15.49 -2.31
C ARG A 251 27.79 16.38 -3.55
N LEU A 252 26.94 16.11 -4.54
CA LEU A 252 26.81 16.94 -5.73
C LEU A 252 26.33 18.36 -5.38
N ASN A 253 25.29 18.47 -4.53
CA ASN A 253 24.78 19.76 -4.08
C ASN A 253 25.86 20.60 -3.39
N ARG A 254 26.72 19.97 -2.58
CA ARG A 254 27.87 20.66 -1.96
C ARG A 254 28.91 21.10 -2.98
N ALA A 255 29.17 20.31 -4.02
CA ALA A 255 30.09 20.70 -5.09
C ALA A 255 29.54 21.89 -5.88
N VAL A 256 28.25 21.84 -6.25
CA VAL A 256 27.56 22.95 -6.93
C VAL A 256 27.53 24.20 -6.06
N ALA A 257 27.22 24.09 -4.77
CA ALA A 257 27.23 25.22 -3.85
C ALA A 257 28.63 25.85 -3.69
N ALA A 258 29.71 25.05 -3.77
CA ALA A 258 31.08 25.56 -3.74
C ALA A 258 31.41 26.35 -5.00
N GLU A 259 31.07 25.83 -6.19
CA GLU A 259 31.23 26.54 -7.47
C GLU A 259 30.44 27.86 -7.47
N LEU A 260 29.17 27.79 -7.05
CA LEU A 260 28.26 28.93 -6.99
C LEU A 260 28.67 30.00 -5.97
N SER A 261 29.54 29.68 -5.01
CA SER A 261 30.01 30.66 -4.02
C SER A 261 30.81 31.79 -4.65
N GLU A 262 31.43 31.56 -5.82
CA GLU A 262 32.12 32.59 -6.60
C GLU A 262 31.13 33.60 -7.24
N HIS A 263 29.85 33.23 -7.33
CA HIS A 263 28.76 34.02 -7.92
C HIS A 263 27.73 34.48 -6.87
N ALA A 264 28.12 34.60 -5.60
CA ALA A 264 27.20 34.91 -4.51
C ALA A 264 26.38 36.20 -4.75
N GLU A 265 27.01 37.25 -5.29
CA GLU A 265 26.32 38.53 -5.56
C GLU A 265 25.22 38.39 -6.63
N ASP A 266 25.48 37.63 -7.69
CA ASP A 266 24.49 37.36 -8.73
C ASP A 266 23.32 36.52 -8.19
N LEU A 267 23.62 35.55 -7.30
CA LEU A 267 22.60 34.72 -6.66
C LEU A 267 21.72 35.52 -5.71
N ASP A 268 22.28 36.47 -4.95
CA ASP A 268 21.52 37.38 -4.10
C ASP A 268 20.56 38.26 -4.92
N LEU A 269 21.01 38.73 -6.09
CA LEU A 269 20.18 39.49 -7.01
C LEU A 269 19.02 38.64 -7.56
N VAL A 270 19.32 37.41 -7.99
CA VAL A 270 18.31 36.45 -8.45
C VAL A 270 17.32 36.10 -7.34
N GLN A 271 17.78 35.87 -6.11
CA GLN A 271 16.92 35.60 -4.97
C GLN A 271 15.99 36.78 -4.67
N THR A 272 16.52 38.00 -4.69
CA THR A 272 15.74 39.23 -4.50
C THR A 272 14.66 39.38 -5.57
N LEU A 273 15.01 39.14 -6.83
CA LEU A 273 14.08 39.11 -7.96
C LEU A 273 12.98 38.05 -7.74
N MET A 274 13.35 36.81 -7.45
CA MET A 274 12.37 35.72 -7.24
C MET A 274 11.41 36.01 -6.09
N LEU A 275 11.88 36.60 -4.99
CA LEU A 275 11.03 36.99 -3.87
C LEU A 275 10.08 38.15 -4.22
N SER A 276 10.51 39.06 -5.12
CA SER A 276 9.69 40.18 -5.56
C SER A 276 8.57 39.80 -6.54
N TYR A 277 8.78 38.75 -7.34
CA TYR A 277 7.82 38.29 -8.37
C TYR A 277 7.05 37.01 -7.98
N GLY A 278 7.43 36.33 -6.90
CA GLY A 278 6.87 35.05 -6.46
C GLY A 278 5.69 35.13 -5.48
N ARG A 279 4.85 36.17 -5.58
CA ARG A 279 3.54 36.22 -4.88
C ARG A 279 2.39 35.90 -5.84
#